data_AF-A0A497K458-F1
#
_entry.id   AF-A0A497K458-F1
#
_cell.length_a   1.000
_cell.length_b   1.000
_cell.length_c   1.000
_cell.angle_alpha   90.00
_cell.angle_beta   90.00
_cell.angle_gamma   90.00
#
_symmetry.space_group_name_H-M   'P 1'
#
loop_
_entity.id
_entity.type
_entity.pdbx_description
1 polymer ?
#
loop_
_entity_poly.entity_id
_entity_poly.type
_entity_poly.pdbx_seq_one_letter_code
_entity_poly.pdbx_strand_id
1 'polypeptide(L)'
;MPLKEDVERFNEWWFTGKIRRELAPRFKRYAFPRIIESLKERQILLLIGPRRVGKTTLLYQAIEKLLEEDSPNRILYFSFDESTLNQKKF
;
A
#
# COMPACT_ATOMS: atom_id res chain seq x y z
N MET A 1 7.81 -20.50 -0.55
CA MET A 1 6.38 -20.56 -0.96
C MET A 1 6.12 -19.23 -1.63
N PRO A 2 5.94 -19.18 -2.96
CA PRO A 2 6.06 -17.94 -3.74
C PRO A 2 5.17 -16.80 -3.22
N LEU A 3 3.97 -17.13 -2.71
CA LEU A 3 3.06 -16.15 -2.12
C LEU A 3 3.62 -15.44 -0.87
N LYS A 4 4.35 -16.17 -0.01
CA LYS A 4 4.90 -15.61 1.23
C LYS A 4 5.98 -14.56 0.90
N GLU A 5 6.86 -14.90 -0.03
CA GLU A 5 7.95 -14.03 -0.47
C GLU A 5 7.42 -12.76 -1.17
N ASP A 6 6.38 -12.90 -2.00
CA ASP A 6 5.73 -11.75 -2.64
C ASP A 6 5.06 -10.82 -1.61
N VAL A 7 4.36 -11.39 -0.62
CA VAL A 7 3.74 -10.59 0.45
C VAL A 7 4.80 -9.84 1.25
N GLU A 8 5.86 -10.50 1.70
CA GLU A 8 6.94 -9.83 2.45
C GLU A 8 7.60 -8.72 1.62
N ARG A 9 7.80 -8.94 0.31
CA ARG A 9 8.35 -7.94 -0.61
C ARG A 9 7.45 -6.71 -0.76
N PHE A 10 6.14 -6.89 -0.82
CA PHE A 10 5.18 -5.78 -0.91
C PHE A 10 5.02 -5.02 0.40
N ASN A 11 5.38 -5.62 1.53
CA ASN A 11 5.17 -5.11 2.88
C ASN A 11 6.49 -4.84 3.60
N GLU A 12 7.44 -4.19 2.94
CA GLU A 12 8.78 -3.88 3.47
C GLU A 12 8.78 -3.16 4.83
N TRP A 13 7.70 -2.45 5.16
CA TRP A 13 7.54 -1.77 6.46
C TRP A 13 7.44 -2.75 7.63
N TRP A 14 7.07 -4.02 7.41
CA TRP A 14 7.08 -5.03 8.47
C TRP A 14 8.46 -5.21 9.09
N PHE A 15 9.52 -4.97 8.30
CA PHE A 15 10.91 -5.09 8.76
C PHE A 15 11.56 -3.73 9.00
N THR A 16 11.18 -2.72 8.22
CA THR A 16 11.87 -1.41 8.22
C THR A 16 11.14 -0.34 9.02
N GLY A 17 9.86 -0.55 9.36
CA GLY A 17 8.99 0.44 9.99
C GLY A 17 8.67 1.67 9.12
N LYS A 18 9.05 1.67 7.83
CA LYS A 18 8.92 2.83 6.94
C LYS A 18 8.61 2.42 5.50
N ILE A 19 8.06 3.35 4.74
CA ILE A 19 7.88 3.22 3.28
C ILE A 19 9.01 3.95 2.54
N ARG A 20 9.47 3.37 1.42
CA ARG A 20 10.37 4.07 0.48
C ARG A 20 9.75 5.36 -0.06
N ARG A 21 10.54 6.44 -0.08
CA ARG A 21 10.11 7.78 -0.55
C ARG A 21 9.60 7.80 -1.99
N GLU A 22 10.06 6.88 -2.82
CA GLU A 22 9.60 6.72 -4.21
C GLU A 22 8.12 6.28 -4.29
N LEU A 23 7.67 5.47 -3.32
CA LEU A 23 6.31 4.95 -3.23
C LEU A 23 5.37 5.96 -2.55
N ALA A 24 5.87 6.67 -1.53
CA ALA A 24 5.17 7.74 -0.82
C ALA A 24 5.96 9.07 -0.87
N PRO A 25 5.81 9.85 -1.96
CA PRO A 25 6.42 11.17 -2.08
C PRO A 25 5.89 12.16 -1.03
N ARG A 26 6.66 13.22 -0.76
CA ARG A 26 6.30 14.26 0.22
C ARG A 26 5.04 15.05 -0.16
N PHE A 27 4.83 15.31 -1.45
CA PHE A 27 3.60 15.97 -1.91
C PHE A 27 2.41 15.05 -1.64
N LYS A 28 1.28 15.56 -1.15
CA LYS A 28 0.09 14.73 -0.94
C LYS A 28 -0.88 14.87 -2.11
N ARG A 29 -1.48 13.76 -2.53
CA ARG A 29 -2.55 13.79 -3.56
C ARG A 29 -3.76 14.54 -3.01
N TYR A 30 -4.53 15.18 -3.88
CA TYR A 30 -5.73 15.94 -3.49
C TYR A 30 -6.69 15.14 -2.59
N ALA A 31 -6.87 13.84 -2.86
CA ALA A 31 -7.77 12.99 -2.08
C ALA A 31 -7.18 12.49 -0.74
N PHE A 32 -5.92 12.79 -0.42
CA PHE A 32 -5.25 12.29 0.78
C PHE A 32 -5.95 12.67 2.08
N PRO A 33 -6.33 13.94 2.34
CA PRO A 33 -7.00 14.30 3.60
C PRO A 33 -8.31 13.54 3.80
N ARG A 34 -9.08 13.37 2.72
CA ARG A 34 -10.35 12.63 2.76
C ARG A 34 -10.16 11.14 3.09
N ILE A 35 -9.10 10.53 2.57
CA ILE A 35 -8.79 9.13 2.85
C ILE A 35 -8.40 8.96 4.31
N ILE A 36 -7.50 9.81 4.84
CA ILE A 36 -7.08 9.71 6.24
C ILE A 36 -8.26 9.88 7.19
N GLU A 37 -9.19 10.79 6.89
CA GLU A 37 -10.40 10.91 7.69
C GLU A 37 -11.26 9.64 7.64
N SER A 38 -11.38 9.04 6.45
CA SER A 38 -12.17 7.82 6.24
C SER A 38 -11.57 6.59 6.95
N LEU A 39 -10.26 6.57 7.21
CA LEU A 39 -9.57 5.47 7.91
C LEU A 39 -9.90 5.37 9.40
N LYS A 40 -10.45 6.44 10.00
CA LYS A 40 -10.89 6.43 11.41
C LYS A 40 -12.12 5.55 11.64
N GLU A 41 -12.86 5.29 10.57
CA GLU A 41 -14.08 4.49 10.59
C GLU A 41 -13.79 3.03 10.23
N ARG A 42 -14.49 2.09 10.87
CA ARG A 42 -14.41 0.66 10.55
C ARG A 42 -15.22 0.32 9.30
N GLN A 43 -14.72 0.74 8.13
CA GLN A 43 -15.39 0.56 6.85
C GLN A 43 -14.45 0.11 5.73
N ILE A 44 -15.03 -0.41 4.65
CA ILE A 44 -14.30 -0.66 3.40
C ILE A 44 -14.29 0.64 2.59
N LEU A 45 -13.10 1.10 2.20
CA LEU A 45 -12.92 2.27 1.34
C LEU A 45 -12.58 1.85 -0.09
N LEU A 46 -13.38 2.31 -1.06
CA LEU A 46 -13.16 2.05 -2.48
C LEU A 46 -12.57 3.28 -3.19
N LEU A 47 -11.39 3.13 -3.80
CA LEU A 47 -10.73 4.19 -4.58
C LEU A 47 -10.98 4.01 -6.09
N ILE A 48 -11.91 4.79 -6.64
CA ILE A 48 -12.28 4.74 -8.06
C ILE A 48 -11.61 5.89 -8.83
N GLY A 49 -11.16 5.60 -10.05
CA GLY A 49 -10.71 6.62 -10.99
C GLY A 49 -9.92 6.04 -12.16
N PRO A 50 -9.56 6.85 -13.18
CA PRO A 50 -8.85 6.40 -14.37
C PRO A 50 -7.50 5.72 -14.07
N ARG A 51 -6.98 4.92 -15.01
CA ARG A 51 -5.64 4.30 -14.87
C ARG A 51 -4.59 5.42 -14.77
N ARG A 52 -3.55 5.21 -13.96
CA ARG A 52 -2.39 6.13 -13.78
C ARG A 52 -2.66 7.50 -13.12
N VAL A 53 -3.79 7.72 -12.46
CA VAL A 53 -4.05 8.95 -11.67
C VAL A 53 -3.36 9.00 -10.29
N GLY A 54 -2.54 7.99 -9.96
CA GLY A 54 -1.79 7.95 -8.70
C GLY A 54 -2.52 7.31 -7.52
N LYS A 55 -3.52 6.45 -7.76
CA LYS A 55 -4.23 5.71 -6.70
C LYS A 55 -3.28 4.84 -5.86
N THR A 56 -2.33 4.15 -6.48
CA THR A 56 -1.33 3.35 -5.77
C THR A 56 -0.42 4.21 -4.89
N THR A 57 0.02 5.37 -5.40
CA THR A 57 0.75 6.36 -4.57
C THR A 57 -0.06 6.78 -3.36
N LEU A 58 -1.37 6.98 -3.55
CA LEU A 58 -2.28 7.39 -2.49
C LEU A 58 -2.46 6.29 -1.43
N LEU A 59 -2.49 5.01 -1.82
CA LEU A 59 -2.47 3.88 -0.90
C LEU A 59 -1.17 3.86 -0.08
N TYR A 60 0.00 4.01 -0.71
CA TYR A 60 1.27 4.06 0.03
C TYR A 60 1.38 5.27 0.95
N GLN A 61 0.85 6.43 0.57
CA GLN A 61 0.78 7.59 1.47
C GLN A 61 -0.13 7.34 2.67
N ALA A 62 -1.23 6.61 2.49
CA ALA A 62 -2.10 6.20 3.58
C ALA A 62 -1.40 5.22 4.53
N ILE A 63 -0.66 4.23 3.99
CA ILE A 63 0.16 3.33 4.79
C ILE A 63 1.24 4.09 5.56
N GLU A 64 1.94 5.04 4.92
CA GLU A 64 2.92 5.92 5.59
C GLU A 64 2.29 6.62 6.82
N LYS A 65 1.05 7.09 6.69
CA LYS A 65 0.32 7.73 7.79
C LYS A 65 -0.12 6.72 8.88
N LEU A 66 -0.61 5.54 8.49
CA LEU A 66 -0.99 4.49 9.44
C LEU A 66 0.21 4.02 10.27
N LEU A 67 1.42 3.97 9.70
CA LEU A 67 2.64 3.61 10.42
C LEU A 67 3.04 4.60 11.53
N GLU A 68 2.45 5.81 11.56
CA GLU A 68 2.65 6.75 12.66
C GLU A 68 1.84 6.36 13.92
N GLU A 69 0.79 5.57 13.76
CA GLU A 69 -0.22 5.30 14.81
C GLU A 69 -0.36 3.80 15.12
N ASP A 70 -0.12 2.93 14.15
CA ASP A 70 -0.27 1.47 14.25
C ASP A 70 1.07 0.73 14.16
N SER A 71 1.09 -0.49 14.73
CA SER A 71 2.21 -1.40 14.54
C SER A 71 2.31 -1.86 13.07
N PRO A 72 3.52 -1.94 12.47
CA PRO A 72 3.68 -2.27 11.05
C PRO A 72 3.00 -3.58 10.61
N ASN A 73 3.00 -4.59 11.49
CA ASN A 73 2.38 -5.90 11.25
C ASN A 73 0.84 -5.89 11.19
N ARG A 74 0.18 -4.77 11.55
CA ARG A 74 -1.27 -4.58 11.42
C ARG A 74 -1.68 -4.06 10.04
N ILE A 75 -0.72 -3.72 9.19
CA ILE A 75 -0.96 -3.12 7.88
C ILE A 75 -0.49 -4.09 6.80
N LEU A 76 -1.42 -4.57 5.98
CA LEU A 76 -1.16 -5.48 4.87
C LEU A 76 -1.56 -4.82 3.55
N TYR A 77 -0.63 -4.80 2.61
CA TYR A 77 -0.86 -4.50 1.21
C TYR A 77 -0.68 -5.75 0.37
N PHE A 78 -1.55 -5.90 -0.62
CA PHE A 78 -1.50 -7.01 -1.55
C PHE A 78 -1.84 -6.49 -2.95
N SER A 79 -1.02 -6.88 -3.94
CA SER A 79 -1.24 -6.54 -5.34
C SER A 79 -1.52 -7.81 -6.14
N PHE A 80 -2.66 -7.83 -6.84
CA PHE A 80 -2.98 -8.90 -7.79
C PHE A 80 -2.25 -8.72 -9.15
N ASP A 81 -1.69 -7.54 -9.41
CA ASP A 81 -1.05 -7.22 -10.70
C ASP A 81 0.44 -7.62 -10.74
N GLU A 82 1.11 -7.74 -9.59
CA GLU A 82 2.56 -7.93 -9.49
C GLU A 82 2.98 -9.35 -9.08
N SER A 83 2.18 -10.38 -9.40
CA SER A 83 2.55 -11.76 -9.06
C SER A 83 3.83 -12.18 -9.79
N THR A 84 4.86 -12.59 -9.05
CA THR A 84 6.07 -13.21 -9.63
C THR A 84 5.83 -14.69 -9.94
N LEU A 85 4.61 -15.06 -10.37
CA LEU A 85 4.30 -16.36 -10.92
C LEU A 85 5.20 -16.57 -12.16
N ASN A 86 6.40 -17.09 -11.91
CA ASN A 86 7.21 -17.78 -12.87
C ASN A 86 6.31 -18.88 -13.41
N GLN A 87 5.64 -18.59 -14.51
CA GLN A 87 5.16 -19.62 -15.40
C GLN A 87 6.43 -20.36 -15.79
N LYS A 88 6.67 -21.51 -15.14
CA LYS A 88 7.60 -22.49 -15.67
C LYS A 88 7.10 -22.75 -17.08
N LYS A 89 7.74 -22.12 -18.06
CA LYS A 89 7.55 -22.43 -19.47
C LYS A 89 7.86 -23.92 -19.59
N PHE A 90 6.84 -24.68 -19.94
CA PHE A 90 6.98 -26.06 -20.37
C PHE A 90 7.83 -26.11 -21.64
#